data_AF-A0A7C4NYV7-F1
#
_entry.id   AF-A0A7C4NYV7-F1
#
_cell.length_a   1.000
_cell.length_b   1.000
_cell.length_c   1.000
_cell.angle_alpha   90.00
_cell.angle_beta   90.00
_cell.angle_gamma   90.00
#
_symmetry.space_group_name_H-M   'P 1'
#
loop_
_entity.id
_entity.type
_entity.pdbx_description
1 polymer ?
#
loop_
_entity_poly.entity_id
_entity_poly.type
_entity_poly.pdbx_seq_one_letter_code
_entity_poly.pdbx_strand_id
1 'polypeptide(L)'
;MSKTIRHLSGTVAVLLVFTVSLGVLLAPASFAGTRTVDGNPNDWIGTPPAAVNTYTVENGEWIWKDNTGDQRTDVEGHENCDMSEFRVTGDTENIYFLLRFTNMTDAWRVLVYIAVDTTLNSTGNEWFPDFTTTLVNANARWERVIKASVATTGYYNTSWQYTTAGASYFSATNKTVEISMPWSALGVSLPATLRFTVMICADNGSGFPVDIGGGSISDALDVITTVSGNTWGEVSDNVIDYYFDVNFDSSGNATYGTGLIAETSKPMYVTLSPGIGYVQIVSISDNINFGSVTAGETKEALTNPFTVVVNSENVSGVDVYIKGTDLTGGGWTIGVDNIEHRPFEGGSWVALTKTYALLRGDLAANQQHTIKENFRIKVPVLNVPTTVNFTGTVWVRVQDNSLPAP
;
A
#
# COMPACT_ATOMS: atom_id res chain seq x y z
N MET A 1 -12.26 -100.32 -3.19
CA MET A 1 -12.23 -100.38 -4.67
C MET A 1 -13.04 -99.22 -5.24
N SER A 2 -12.37 -98.35 -6.01
CA SER A 2 -12.85 -97.65 -7.20
C SER A 2 -14.06 -96.67 -7.15
N LYS A 3 -13.71 -95.40 -7.43
CA LYS A 3 -14.43 -94.36 -8.22
C LYS A 3 -15.67 -93.72 -7.52
N THR A 4 -15.93 -92.42 -7.62
CA THR A 4 -15.83 -91.53 -8.79
C THR A 4 -15.76 -90.06 -8.36
N ILE A 5 -14.93 -89.30 -9.06
CA ILE A 5 -14.77 -87.83 -9.04
C ILE A 5 -16.02 -87.15 -9.63
N ARG A 6 -16.46 -86.02 -9.07
CA ARG A 6 -17.13 -84.96 -9.85
C ARG A 6 -16.54 -83.60 -9.51
N HIS A 7 -15.94 -83.01 -10.55
CA HIS A 7 -15.52 -81.62 -10.63
C HIS A 7 -16.73 -80.68 -10.47
N LEU A 8 -16.57 -79.64 -9.65
CA LEU A 8 -17.21 -78.35 -9.89
C LEU A 8 -16.10 -77.32 -10.13
N SER A 9 -15.99 -76.92 -11.38
CA SER A 9 -15.19 -75.81 -11.90
C SER A 9 -15.80 -74.48 -11.46
N GLY A 10 -15.17 -73.83 -10.49
CA GLY A 10 -15.42 -72.44 -10.12
C GLY A 10 -14.34 -71.54 -10.71
N THR A 11 -14.60 -70.98 -11.89
CA THR A 11 -13.78 -69.92 -12.48
C THR A 11 -14.02 -68.65 -11.66
N VAL A 12 -13.07 -68.28 -10.80
CA VAL A 12 -13.05 -66.97 -10.12
C VAL A 12 -12.55 -65.95 -11.14
N ALA A 13 -13.47 -65.20 -11.74
CA ALA A 13 -13.16 -64.01 -12.51
C ALA A 13 -12.71 -62.91 -11.53
N VAL A 14 -11.41 -62.65 -11.48
CA VAL A 14 -10.85 -61.49 -10.79
C VAL A 14 -11.15 -60.26 -11.67
N LEU A 15 -12.23 -59.55 -11.36
CA LEU A 15 -12.55 -58.27 -11.97
C LEU A 15 -11.64 -57.20 -11.36
N LEU A 16 -10.52 -56.92 -12.04
CA LEU A 16 -9.66 -55.79 -11.72
C LEU A 16 -10.36 -54.51 -12.17
N VAL A 17 -11.05 -53.84 -11.26
CA VAL A 17 -11.62 -52.50 -11.50
C VAL A 17 -10.46 -51.51 -11.46
N PHE A 18 -9.93 -51.15 -12.62
CA PHE A 18 -9.13 -49.94 -12.76
C PHE A 18 -10.07 -48.74 -12.62
N THR A 19 -10.17 -48.18 -11.42
CA THR A 19 -10.63 -46.80 -11.25
C THR A 19 -9.60 -45.89 -11.89
N VAL A 20 -9.84 -45.52 -13.15
CA VAL A 20 -9.20 -44.36 -13.75
C VAL A 20 -9.77 -43.15 -13.02
N SER A 21 -9.07 -42.72 -11.98
CA SER A 21 -9.27 -41.41 -11.37
C SER A 21 -8.94 -40.39 -12.45
N LEU A 22 -9.95 -40.00 -13.24
CA LEU A 22 -9.86 -38.85 -14.12
C LEU A 22 -9.78 -37.64 -13.19
N GLY A 23 -8.56 -37.33 -12.76
CA GLY A 23 -8.23 -36.09 -12.11
C GLY A 23 -8.49 -34.98 -13.11
N VAL A 24 -9.73 -34.51 -13.16
CA VAL A 24 -10.04 -33.20 -13.71
C VAL A 24 -9.31 -32.25 -12.77
N LEU A 25 -8.08 -31.90 -13.16
CA LEU A 25 -7.42 -30.70 -12.71
C LEU A 25 -8.36 -29.58 -13.14
N LEU A 26 -9.26 -29.19 -12.24
CA LEU A 26 -9.98 -27.93 -12.35
C LEU A 26 -8.88 -26.88 -12.33
N ALA A 27 -8.48 -26.43 -13.52
CA ALA A 27 -7.74 -25.19 -13.62
C ALA A 27 -8.55 -24.15 -12.83
N PRO A 28 -7.92 -23.38 -11.93
CA PRO A 28 -8.62 -22.30 -11.26
C PRO A 28 -9.30 -21.48 -12.36
N ALA A 29 -10.59 -21.20 -12.20
CA ALA A 29 -11.31 -20.37 -13.14
C ALA A 29 -10.50 -19.08 -13.30
N SER A 30 -10.02 -18.82 -14.52
CA SER A 30 -9.40 -17.56 -14.85
C SER A 30 -10.47 -16.49 -14.64
N PHE A 31 -10.30 -15.65 -13.62
CA PHE A 31 -11.20 -14.56 -13.27
C PHE A 31 -10.98 -13.31 -14.15
N ALA A 32 -10.29 -13.46 -15.28
CA ALA A 32 -10.06 -12.42 -16.28
C ALA A 32 -11.36 -12.12 -17.06
N GLY A 33 -12.28 -11.41 -16.42
CA GLY A 33 -13.39 -10.76 -17.08
C GLY A 33 -13.02 -9.33 -17.42
N THR A 34 -13.20 -8.92 -18.67
CA THR A 34 -13.22 -7.50 -19.04
C THR A 34 -14.24 -6.76 -18.16
N ARG A 35 -13.86 -5.60 -17.60
CA ARG A 35 -14.78 -4.72 -16.89
C ARG A 35 -15.48 -3.80 -17.87
N THR A 36 -16.77 -3.56 -17.66
CA THR A 36 -17.53 -2.65 -18.52
C THR A 36 -17.55 -1.29 -17.86
N VAL A 37 -17.04 -0.26 -18.53
CA VAL A 37 -17.03 1.11 -17.99
C VAL A 37 -18.40 1.75 -18.22
N ASP A 38 -19.36 1.49 -17.33
CA ASP A 38 -20.76 1.95 -17.43
C ASP A 38 -21.33 2.50 -16.10
N GLY A 39 -20.48 2.61 -15.08
CA GLY A 39 -20.79 3.06 -13.75
C GLY A 39 -21.51 2.02 -12.89
N ASN A 40 -21.69 0.78 -13.33
CA ASN A 40 -22.39 -0.26 -12.57
C ASN A 40 -21.41 -1.15 -11.81
N PRO A 41 -21.24 -0.99 -10.49
CA PRO A 41 -20.17 -1.68 -9.77
C PRO A 41 -20.40 -3.19 -9.54
N ASN A 42 -21.40 -3.80 -10.19
CA ASN A 42 -21.72 -5.23 -10.05
C ASN A 42 -20.80 -6.14 -10.87
N ASP A 43 -20.05 -5.60 -11.83
CA ASP A 43 -18.97 -6.31 -12.52
C ASP A 43 -17.69 -6.42 -11.67
N TRP A 44 -17.64 -5.72 -10.53
CA TRP A 44 -16.60 -5.83 -9.50
C TRP A 44 -17.04 -6.81 -8.41
N ILE A 45 -16.41 -7.96 -8.38
CA ILE A 45 -16.87 -9.12 -7.61
C ILE A 45 -16.05 -9.38 -6.35
N GLY A 46 -14.95 -8.67 -6.15
CA GLY A 46 -14.19 -8.75 -4.91
C GLY A 46 -14.96 -8.15 -3.72
N THR A 47 -14.65 -8.63 -2.54
CA THR A 47 -15.19 -8.18 -1.26
C THR A 47 -14.18 -7.21 -0.64
N PRO A 48 -14.56 -5.96 -0.37
CA PRO A 48 -13.70 -5.03 0.34
C PRO A 48 -13.32 -5.55 1.73
N PRO A 49 -12.17 -5.13 2.29
CA PRO A 49 -11.79 -5.51 3.64
C PRO A 49 -12.81 -4.97 4.68
N ALA A 50 -12.89 -5.62 5.84
CA ALA A 50 -13.84 -5.22 6.87
C ALA A 50 -13.44 -3.88 7.53
N ALA A 51 -12.15 -3.72 7.85
CA ALA A 51 -11.60 -2.49 8.41
C ALA A 51 -11.52 -1.39 7.34
N VAL A 52 -11.62 -0.14 7.76
CA VAL A 52 -11.33 1.04 6.94
C VAL A 52 -9.83 1.32 6.93
N ASN A 53 -9.39 2.14 5.98
CA ASN A 53 -8.00 2.49 5.71
C ASN A 53 -7.10 1.26 5.63
N THR A 54 -7.58 0.25 4.90
CA THR A 54 -6.83 -0.98 4.63
C THR A 54 -7.22 -1.55 3.28
N TYR A 55 -6.48 -2.56 2.84
CA TYR A 55 -6.69 -3.21 1.56
C TYR A 55 -6.85 -4.72 1.69
N THR A 56 -7.35 -5.33 0.64
CA THR A 56 -7.26 -6.76 0.38
C THR A 56 -7.02 -7.01 -1.11
N VAL A 57 -6.60 -8.22 -1.46
CA VAL A 57 -6.64 -8.70 -2.84
C VAL A 57 -7.59 -9.89 -2.87
N GLU A 58 -8.69 -9.75 -3.61
CA GLU A 58 -9.69 -10.81 -3.74
C GLU A 58 -10.23 -10.86 -5.17
N ASN A 59 -10.45 -12.07 -5.71
CA ASN A 59 -11.03 -12.28 -7.03
C ASN A 59 -10.33 -11.53 -8.18
N GLY A 60 -8.99 -11.36 -8.09
CA GLY A 60 -8.20 -10.65 -9.10
C GLY A 60 -8.27 -9.13 -8.99
N GLU A 61 -8.84 -8.58 -7.92
CA GLU A 61 -8.97 -7.15 -7.66
C GLU A 61 -8.14 -6.77 -6.43
N TRP A 62 -7.33 -5.72 -6.54
CA TRP A 62 -6.79 -5.03 -5.37
C TRP A 62 -7.82 -4.00 -4.92
N ILE A 63 -8.21 -4.04 -3.65
CA ILE A 63 -9.34 -3.28 -3.11
C ILE A 63 -8.90 -2.55 -1.86
N TRP A 64 -8.95 -1.22 -1.89
CA TRP A 64 -8.83 -0.34 -0.74
C TRP A 64 -10.22 0.04 -0.23
N LYS A 65 -10.42 -0.05 1.08
CA LYS A 65 -11.57 0.54 1.74
C LYS A 65 -11.14 1.78 2.48
N ASP A 66 -11.71 2.89 2.08
CA ASP A 66 -11.40 4.20 2.62
C ASP A 66 -12.28 4.54 3.83
N ASN A 67 -11.89 5.55 4.60
CA ASN A 67 -12.61 5.99 5.78
C ASN A 67 -13.54 7.14 5.42
N THR A 68 -14.83 6.86 5.28
CA THR A 68 -15.81 7.88 4.90
C THR A 68 -15.79 9.13 5.80
N GLY A 69 -15.97 10.31 5.21
CA GLY A 69 -16.08 11.57 5.92
C GLY A 69 -14.75 12.19 6.35
N ASP A 70 -13.63 11.73 5.80
CA ASP A 70 -12.31 12.31 6.01
C ASP A 70 -11.86 13.28 4.91
N GLN A 71 -12.54 13.35 3.78
CA GLN A 71 -12.26 14.35 2.75
C GLN A 71 -12.18 15.78 3.31
N ARG A 72 -11.37 16.63 2.69
CA ARG A 72 -11.32 18.07 3.02
C ARG A 72 -12.70 18.72 2.88
N THR A 73 -12.96 19.71 3.74
CA THR A 73 -14.27 20.38 3.81
C THR A 73 -14.19 21.88 3.63
N ASP A 74 -13.05 22.40 3.16
CA ASP A 74 -12.75 23.82 3.05
C ASP A 74 -12.94 24.39 1.64
N VAL A 75 -13.47 23.61 0.67
CA VAL A 75 -13.79 24.07 -0.68
C VAL A 75 -15.18 23.64 -1.13
N GLU A 76 -15.83 24.40 -2.01
CA GLU A 76 -17.14 24.05 -2.59
C GLU A 76 -17.08 22.77 -3.45
N GLY A 77 -18.08 21.89 -3.32
CA GLY A 77 -18.19 20.66 -4.10
C GLY A 77 -17.49 19.46 -3.46
N HIS A 78 -16.80 19.67 -2.34
CA HIS A 78 -16.09 18.66 -1.58
C HIS A 78 -16.98 17.50 -1.11
N GLU A 79 -18.27 17.74 -0.91
CA GLU A 79 -19.23 16.73 -0.49
C GLU A 79 -19.36 15.57 -1.50
N ASN A 80 -18.97 15.80 -2.76
CA ASN A 80 -18.99 14.80 -3.81
C ASN A 80 -17.67 13.99 -3.91
N CYS A 81 -16.62 14.43 -3.21
CA CYS A 81 -15.25 13.93 -3.36
C CYS A 81 -14.80 12.95 -2.26
N ASP A 82 -15.69 12.60 -1.34
CA ASP A 82 -15.49 11.60 -0.27
C ASP A 82 -15.47 10.19 -0.85
N MET A 83 -14.27 9.68 -1.11
CA MET A 83 -14.03 8.33 -1.58
C MET A 83 -14.25 7.34 -0.42
N SER A 84 -14.87 6.21 -0.71
CA SER A 84 -15.15 5.15 0.26
C SER A 84 -14.47 3.83 -0.12
N GLU A 85 -14.09 3.69 -1.39
CA GLU A 85 -13.50 2.47 -1.92
C GLU A 85 -12.73 2.80 -3.20
N PHE A 86 -11.58 2.18 -3.36
CA PHE A 86 -10.82 2.17 -4.62
C PHE A 86 -10.51 0.73 -4.98
N ARG A 87 -10.64 0.39 -6.27
CA ARG A 87 -10.26 -0.91 -6.81
C ARG A 87 -9.40 -0.75 -8.04
N VAL A 88 -8.50 -1.71 -8.24
CA VAL A 88 -7.77 -1.87 -9.49
C VAL A 88 -7.67 -3.34 -9.89
N THR A 89 -7.87 -3.60 -11.17
CA THR A 89 -7.73 -4.91 -11.82
C THR A 89 -7.37 -4.70 -13.29
N GLY A 90 -7.31 -5.75 -14.09
CA GLY A 90 -7.01 -5.67 -15.50
C GLY A 90 -7.40 -6.92 -16.27
N ASP A 91 -7.38 -6.81 -17.59
CA ASP A 91 -7.35 -7.94 -18.51
C ASP A 91 -6.08 -7.86 -19.38
N THR A 92 -6.02 -8.60 -20.49
CA THR A 92 -4.85 -8.57 -21.38
C THR A 92 -4.70 -7.27 -22.18
N GLU A 93 -5.73 -6.42 -22.23
CA GLU A 93 -5.76 -5.20 -23.05
C GLU A 93 -5.72 -3.92 -22.21
N ASN A 94 -6.45 -3.89 -21.09
CA ASN A 94 -6.60 -2.70 -20.26
C ASN A 94 -6.40 -2.98 -18.78
N ILE A 95 -5.96 -1.94 -18.07
CA ILE A 95 -6.13 -1.80 -16.62
C ILE A 95 -7.46 -1.09 -16.36
N TYR A 96 -8.16 -1.49 -15.30
CA TYR A 96 -9.44 -0.94 -14.88
C TYR A 96 -9.38 -0.43 -13.45
N PHE A 97 -10.10 0.65 -13.19
CA PHE A 97 -10.25 1.23 -11.87
C PHE A 97 -11.74 1.45 -11.56
N LEU A 98 -12.12 1.19 -10.31
CA LEU A 98 -13.41 1.58 -9.75
C LEU A 98 -13.15 2.42 -8.51
N LEU A 99 -13.81 3.57 -8.44
CA LEU A 99 -13.89 4.39 -7.23
C LEU A 99 -15.34 4.44 -6.80
N ARG A 100 -15.62 4.26 -5.51
CA ARG A 100 -16.95 4.50 -4.92
C ARG A 100 -16.88 5.67 -3.99
N PHE A 101 -17.92 6.49 -3.99
CA PHE A 101 -18.00 7.70 -3.19
C PHE A 101 -19.13 7.59 -2.16
N THR A 102 -18.91 8.14 -0.98
CA THR A 102 -19.90 8.19 0.10
C THR A 102 -21.13 8.97 -0.35
N ASN A 103 -20.93 10.16 -0.93
CA ASN A 103 -22.00 11.12 -1.26
C ASN A 103 -21.81 11.88 -2.59
N MET A 104 -21.46 11.18 -3.68
CA MET A 104 -21.47 11.81 -5.00
C MET A 104 -22.91 12.08 -5.48
N THR A 105 -23.34 13.33 -5.40
CA THR A 105 -24.64 13.80 -5.91
C THR A 105 -24.54 14.51 -7.26
N ASP A 106 -23.36 15.04 -7.58
CA ASP A 106 -23.04 15.63 -8.88
C ASP A 106 -21.73 15.05 -9.43
N ALA A 107 -21.86 14.22 -10.47
CA ALA A 107 -20.72 13.62 -11.17
C ALA A 107 -19.79 14.66 -11.82
N TRP A 108 -20.31 15.83 -12.20
CA TRP A 108 -19.53 16.90 -12.82
C TRP A 108 -18.63 17.64 -11.83
N ARG A 109 -18.70 17.31 -10.53
CA ARG A 109 -17.86 17.90 -9.48
C ARG A 109 -16.70 17.00 -9.06
N VAL A 110 -16.55 15.81 -9.65
CA VAL A 110 -15.49 14.87 -9.30
C VAL A 110 -14.45 14.81 -10.40
N LEU A 111 -13.18 14.97 -10.02
CA LEU A 111 -12.02 14.81 -10.88
C LEU A 111 -11.04 13.82 -10.25
N VAL A 112 -10.62 12.83 -11.01
CA VAL A 112 -9.75 11.75 -10.53
C VAL A 112 -8.38 11.84 -11.21
N TYR A 113 -7.33 11.80 -10.40
CA TYR A 113 -5.96 11.60 -10.84
C TYR A 113 -5.37 10.33 -10.23
N ILE A 114 -4.73 9.51 -11.07
CA ILE A 114 -3.99 8.32 -10.64
C ILE A 114 -2.59 8.41 -11.22
N ALA A 115 -1.62 8.74 -10.38
CA ALA A 115 -0.21 8.67 -10.73
C ALA A 115 0.21 7.20 -10.79
N VAL A 116 0.96 6.84 -11.84
CA VAL A 116 1.44 5.49 -12.13
C VAL A 116 2.95 5.54 -12.33
N ASP A 117 3.67 5.00 -11.35
CA ASP A 117 5.08 4.67 -11.47
C ASP A 117 5.20 3.25 -12.05
N THR A 118 5.77 3.21 -13.25
CA THR A 118 5.91 2.02 -14.09
C THR A 118 7.30 1.41 -13.99
N THR A 119 8.27 2.13 -13.41
CA THR A 119 9.67 1.72 -13.35
C THR A 119 10.17 1.41 -11.95
N LEU A 120 9.46 1.86 -10.91
CA LEU A 120 9.70 1.57 -9.49
C LEU A 120 11.09 1.99 -9.02
N ASN A 121 11.69 2.98 -9.67
CA ASN A 121 13.07 3.39 -9.46
C ASN A 121 13.21 4.88 -9.06
N SER A 122 12.09 5.55 -8.79
CA SER A 122 12.01 6.97 -8.44
C SER A 122 12.49 7.94 -9.54
N THR A 123 12.58 7.50 -10.80
CA THR A 123 13.00 8.33 -11.96
C THR A 123 11.81 8.85 -12.78
N GLY A 124 10.84 9.45 -12.11
CA GLY A 124 9.64 10.04 -12.73
C GLY A 124 9.47 11.53 -12.40
N ASN A 125 8.26 12.04 -12.64
CA ASN A 125 7.84 13.36 -12.16
C ASN A 125 7.17 13.23 -10.79
N GLU A 126 7.24 14.28 -9.97
CA GLU A 126 6.62 14.31 -8.63
C GLU A 126 5.35 15.15 -8.59
N TRP A 127 5.15 16.08 -9.51
CA TRP A 127 3.99 16.97 -9.48
C TRP A 127 2.79 16.30 -10.14
N PHE A 128 1.59 16.41 -9.60
CA PHE A 128 0.39 16.14 -10.38
C PHE A 128 0.21 17.24 -11.46
N PRO A 129 -0.44 16.91 -12.59
CA PRO A 129 -0.63 17.84 -13.71
C PRO A 129 -1.68 18.92 -13.38
N ASP A 130 -1.98 19.77 -14.37
CA ASP A 130 -3.07 20.75 -14.30
C ASP A 130 -2.98 21.76 -13.14
N PHE A 131 -1.74 22.03 -12.69
CA PHE A 131 -1.44 22.99 -11.62
C PHE A 131 -2.16 22.68 -10.29
N THR A 132 -2.41 21.40 -9.99
CA THR A 132 -3.07 20.96 -8.74
C THR A 132 -2.33 21.30 -7.45
N THR A 133 -1.12 21.86 -7.56
CA THR A 133 -0.23 22.20 -6.44
C THR A 133 0.00 21.01 -5.48
N THR A 134 -0.10 19.78 -6.00
CA THR A 134 0.01 18.55 -5.21
C THR A 134 1.10 17.68 -5.81
N LEU A 135 1.94 17.11 -4.96
CA LEU A 135 3.02 16.21 -5.31
C LEU A 135 2.69 14.79 -4.84
N VAL A 136 3.26 13.80 -5.52
CA VAL A 136 3.43 12.45 -4.98
C VAL A 136 4.69 12.39 -4.11
N ASN A 137 4.76 11.41 -3.22
CA ASN A 137 5.98 11.09 -2.51
C ASN A 137 7.17 10.90 -3.46
N ALA A 138 8.38 11.31 -3.05
CA ALA A 138 9.58 11.21 -3.89
C ALA A 138 9.95 9.76 -4.29
N ASN A 139 9.49 8.77 -3.52
CA ASN A 139 9.64 7.35 -3.83
C ASN A 139 8.55 6.82 -4.79
N ALA A 140 7.52 7.61 -5.10
CA ALA A 140 6.41 7.25 -5.97
C ALA A 140 6.34 8.14 -7.23
N ARG A 141 7.47 8.73 -7.61
CA ARG A 141 7.59 9.54 -8.82
C ARG A 141 7.12 8.74 -10.03
N TRP A 142 6.25 9.34 -10.83
CA TRP A 142 5.45 8.65 -11.83
C TRP A 142 5.98 8.85 -13.25
N GLU A 143 5.69 7.89 -14.14
CA GLU A 143 5.88 8.06 -15.58
C GLU A 143 4.59 8.47 -16.30
N ARG A 144 3.44 8.14 -15.71
CA ARG A 144 2.11 8.52 -16.22
C ARG A 144 1.21 9.03 -15.11
N VAL A 145 0.35 10.00 -15.41
CA VAL A 145 -0.82 10.32 -14.57
C VAL A 145 -2.08 10.14 -15.38
N ILE A 146 -2.91 9.17 -15.01
CA ILE A 146 -4.25 9.04 -15.56
C ILE A 146 -5.11 10.16 -15.00
N LYS A 147 -5.85 10.83 -15.88
CA LYS A 147 -6.84 11.85 -15.55
C LYS A 147 -8.20 11.39 -16.06
N ALA A 148 -9.21 11.44 -15.20
CA ALA A 148 -10.58 11.15 -15.55
C ALA A 148 -11.54 12.19 -14.95
N SER A 149 -12.48 12.65 -15.77
CA SER A 149 -13.62 13.50 -15.44
C SER A 149 -14.81 13.07 -16.30
N VAL A 150 -15.98 13.68 -16.11
CA VAL A 150 -17.11 13.49 -17.05
C VAL A 150 -16.74 13.92 -18.47
N ALA A 151 -15.90 14.95 -18.62
CA ALA A 151 -15.58 15.53 -19.92
C ALA A 151 -14.40 14.85 -20.63
N THR A 152 -13.45 14.29 -19.88
CA THR A 152 -12.16 13.85 -20.44
C THR A 152 -11.60 12.61 -19.73
N THR A 153 -11.00 11.72 -20.52
CA THR A 153 -10.21 10.58 -20.04
C THR A 153 -8.91 10.49 -20.82
N GLY A 154 -7.79 10.35 -20.13
CA GLY A 154 -6.49 10.23 -20.76
C GLY A 154 -5.38 10.17 -19.75
N TYR A 155 -4.16 10.46 -20.21
CA TYR A 155 -3.00 10.52 -19.32
C TYR A 155 -2.05 11.65 -19.68
N TYR A 156 -1.29 12.10 -18.68
CA TYR A 156 -0.10 12.92 -18.84
C TYR A 156 1.15 12.06 -18.82
N ASN A 157 2.15 12.42 -19.62
CA ASN A 157 3.51 11.88 -19.50
C ASN A 157 4.43 12.86 -18.73
N THR A 158 5.67 12.45 -18.45
CA THR A 158 6.65 13.26 -17.71
C THR A 158 7.07 14.56 -18.42
N SER A 159 6.71 14.72 -19.70
CA SER A 159 6.89 15.95 -20.49
C SER A 159 5.65 16.84 -20.50
N TRP A 160 4.68 16.59 -19.61
CA TRP A 160 3.43 17.35 -19.48
C TRP A 160 2.53 17.32 -20.72
N GLN A 161 2.69 16.30 -21.57
CA GLN A 161 1.82 16.12 -22.73
C GLN A 161 0.62 15.28 -22.34
N TYR A 162 -0.58 15.85 -22.49
CA TYR A 162 -1.83 15.13 -22.37
C TYR A 162 -2.12 14.31 -23.62
N THR A 163 -2.53 13.06 -23.46
CA THR A 163 -3.00 12.19 -24.53
C THR A 163 -4.34 11.58 -24.13
N THR A 164 -5.37 11.79 -24.96
CA THR A 164 -6.65 11.11 -24.80
C THR A 164 -6.48 9.61 -25.03
N ALA A 165 -6.89 8.81 -24.06
CA ALA A 165 -6.83 7.36 -24.10
C ALA A 165 -7.79 6.76 -23.07
N GLY A 166 -8.21 5.52 -23.31
CA GLY A 166 -9.13 4.83 -22.41
C GLY A 166 -10.55 5.39 -22.44
N ALA A 167 -11.32 5.08 -21.40
CA ALA A 167 -12.67 5.57 -21.20
C ALA A 167 -12.97 5.69 -19.70
N SER A 168 -13.80 6.64 -19.32
CA SER A 168 -14.34 6.73 -17.96
C SER A 168 -15.85 6.95 -17.95
N TYR A 169 -16.50 6.49 -16.88
CA TYR A 169 -17.92 6.71 -16.63
C TYR A 169 -18.12 7.17 -15.18
N PHE A 170 -18.85 8.27 -15.00
CA PHE A 170 -19.15 8.84 -13.69
C PHE A 170 -20.66 8.73 -13.44
N SER A 171 -21.05 7.98 -12.41
CA SER A 171 -22.45 7.71 -12.08
C SER A 171 -22.82 8.30 -10.73
N ALA A 172 -23.46 9.47 -10.72
CA ALA A 172 -24.06 10.01 -9.49
C ALA A 172 -25.15 9.08 -8.91
N THR A 173 -25.80 8.27 -9.75
CA THR A 173 -26.82 7.31 -9.31
C THR A 173 -26.21 6.18 -8.49
N ASN A 174 -25.10 5.59 -8.97
CA ASN A 174 -24.42 4.50 -8.28
C ASN A 174 -23.33 5.00 -7.32
N LYS A 175 -23.05 6.31 -7.33
CA LYS A 175 -21.94 6.95 -6.62
C LYS A 175 -20.58 6.35 -6.98
N THR A 176 -20.36 6.10 -8.25
CA THR A 176 -19.17 5.42 -8.75
C THR A 176 -18.49 6.17 -9.89
N VAL A 177 -17.17 5.96 -9.99
CA VAL A 177 -16.37 6.30 -11.16
C VAL A 177 -15.67 5.04 -11.63
N GLU A 178 -15.81 4.73 -12.90
CA GLU A 178 -15.09 3.64 -13.55
C GLU A 178 -14.16 4.19 -14.61
N ILE A 179 -12.98 3.60 -14.72
CA ILE A 179 -11.95 4.01 -15.68
C ILE A 179 -11.35 2.76 -16.31
N SER A 180 -11.20 2.76 -17.63
CA SER A 180 -10.36 1.81 -18.37
C SER A 180 -9.20 2.57 -19.00
N MET A 181 -8.02 1.97 -18.99
CA MET A 181 -6.84 2.53 -19.65
C MET A 181 -6.06 1.40 -20.34
N PRO A 182 -5.73 1.51 -21.64
CA PRO A 182 -4.92 0.50 -22.30
C PRO A 182 -3.52 0.38 -21.67
N TRP A 183 -3.02 -0.84 -21.47
CA TRP A 183 -1.65 -1.06 -20.97
C TRP A 183 -0.60 -0.36 -21.86
N SER A 184 -0.85 -0.37 -23.18
CA SER A 184 0.02 0.29 -24.16
C SER A 184 0.06 1.82 -24.00
N ALA A 185 -1.01 2.45 -23.53
CA ALA A 185 -1.04 3.89 -23.24
C ALA A 185 -0.12 4.24 -22.06
N LEU A 186 -0.06 3.33 -21.09
CA LEU A 186 0.85 3.44 -19.94
C LEU A 186 2.29 3.02 -20.29
N GLY A 187 2.52 2.38 -21.43
CA GLY A 187 3.83 1.84 -21.82
C GLY A 187 4.19 0.56 -21.05
N VAL A 188 3.18 -0.16 -20.56
CA VAL A 188 3.33 -1.35 -19.70
C VAL A 188 3.06 -2.61 -20.52
N SER A 189 3.80 -3.68 -20.22
CA SER A 189 3.54 -5.04 -20.73
C SER A 189 3.39 -5.98 -19.55
N LEU A 190 2.42 -6.89 -19.62
CA LEU A 190 2.15 -7.86 -18.55
C LEU A 190 3.10 -9.07 -18.61
N PRO A 191 3.38 -9.74 -17.48
CA PRO A 191 3.05 -9.33 -16.10
C PRO A 191 3.86 -8.09 -15.68
N ALA A 192 3.32 -7.30 -14.76
CA ALA A 192 3.95 -6.06 -14.31
C ALA A 192 3.68 -5.80 -12.82
N THR A 193 4.58 -5.07 -12.18
CA THR A 193 4.32 -4.40 -10.90
C THR A 193 4.23 -2.91 -11.17
N LEU A 194 3.16 -2.28 -10.70
CA LEU A 194 2.95 -0.84 -10.83
C LEU A 194 2.74 -0.23 -9.45
N ARG A 195 3.21 1.00 -9.29
CA ARG A 195 3.01 1.80 -8.08
C ARG A 195 2.04 2.93 -8.35
N PHE A 196 1.10 3.12 -7.44
CA PHE A 196 0.01 4.08 -7.60
C PHE A 196 -0.03 5.10 -6.46
N THR A 197 -0.33 6.34 -6.83
CA THR A 197 -0.80 7.39 -5.90
C THR A 197 -2.10 7.95 -6.46
N VAL A 198 -3.13 8.06 -5.62
CA VAL A 198 -4.49 8.43 -6.04
C VAL A 198 -4.89 9.74 -5.38
N MET A 199 -5.47 10.63 -6.17
CA MET A 199 -5.95 11.93 -5.73
C MET A 199 -7.32 12.22 -6.34
N ILE A 200 -8.23 12.70 -5.50
CA ILE A 200 -9.54 13.21 -5.88
C ILE A 200 -9.52 14.73 -5.69
N CYS A 201 -9.98 15.46 -6.70
CA CYS A 201 -10.18 16.90 -6.66
C CYS A 201 -11.65 17.23 -6.97
N ALA A 202 -12.08 18.42 -6.55
CA ALA A 202 -13.29 19.00 -7.12
C ALA A 202 -13.01 19.43 -8.57
N ASP A 203 -13.89 19.08 -9.50
CA ASP A 203 -13.85 19.59 -10.86
C ASP A 203 -14.52 20.98 -10.92
N ASN A 204 -13.90 21.92 -11.64
CA ASN A 204 -14.44 23.25 -11.89
C ASN A 204 -15.52 23.28 -13.01
N GLY A 205 -15.97 22.11 -13.47
CA GLY A 205 -16.94 21.92 -14.53
C GLY A 205 -16.33 21.92 -15.94
N SER A 206 -15.00 22.06 -16.05
CA SER A 206 -14.28 22.07 -17.33
C SER A 206 -13.22 20.96 -17.43
N GLY A 207 -13.22 19.99 -16.52
CA GLY A 207 -12.20 18.95 -16.48
C GLY A 207 -10.90 19.43 -15.84
N PHE A 208 -10.94 20.43 -14.96
CA PHE A 208 -9.77 20.97 -14.26
C PHE A 208 -10.05 21.07 -12.77
N PRO A 209 -9.02 20.97 -11.90
CA PRO A 209 -9.23 21.07 -10.47
C PRO A 209 -9.73 22.48 -10.11
N VAL A 210 -10.56 22.57 -9.07
CA VAL A 210 -10.81 23.82 -8.37
C VAL A 210 -9.53 24.18 -7.60
N ASP A 211 -8.95 25.34 -7.91
CA ASP A 211 -7.82 25.90 -7.18
C ASP A 211 -8.28 26.37 -5.78
N ILE A 212 -7.81 25.69 -4.73
CA ILE A 212 -8.28 25.90 -3.36
C ILE A 212 -7.59 27.10 -2.69
N GLY A 213 -6.35 27.39 -3.07
CA GLY A 213 -5.52 28.33 -2.31
C GLY A 213 -4.29 28.87 -3.04
N GLY A 214 -4.25 28.72 -4.36
CA GLY A 214 -3.14 29.07 -5.23
C GLY A 214 -1.98 28.07 -5.15
N GLY A 215 -0.85 28.45 -5.74
CA GLY A 215 0.35 27.62 -5.87
C GLY A 215 1.11 27.25 -4.58
N SER A 216 0.46 27.29 -3.42
CA SER A 216 1.04 26.86 -2.14
C SER A 216 0.14 25.93 -1.32
N ILE A 217 -1.07 25.61 -1.80
CA ILE A 217 -2.03 24.75 -1.12
C ILE A 217 -2.45 23.66 -2.09
N SER A 218 -2.37 22.40 -1.66
CA SER A 218 -2.82 21.23 -2.43
C SER A 218 -4.28 21.38 -2.84
N ASP A 219 -4.61 20.97 -4.07
CA ASP A 219 -5.99 20.86 -4.56
C ASP A 219 -6.60 19.47 -4.32
N ALA A 220 -5.86 18.55 -3.68
CA ALA A 220 -6.39 17.26 -3.27
C ALA A 220 -7.47 17.49 -2.20
N LEU A 221 -8.67 16.95 -2.46
CA LEU A 221 -9.75 16.90 -1.49
C LEU A 221 -9.81 15.55 -0.78
N ASP A 222 -9.47 14.49 -1.50
CA ASP A 222 -9.39 13.16 -0.94
C ASP A 222 -8.28 12.33 -1.59
N VAL A 223 -7.72 11.38 -0.85
CA VAL A 223 -6.55 10.57 -1.26
C VAL A 223 -6.57 9.23 -0.54
N ILE A 224 -5.88 8.22 -1.08
CA ILE A 224 -5.66 6.97 -0.34
C ILE A 224 -4.61 7.23 0.76
N THR A 225 -5.01 7.20 2.03
CA THR A 225 -4.11 7.42 3.18
C THR A 225 -4.53 6.62 4.43
N THR A 226 -3.61 6.43 5.38
CA THR A 226 -3.97 5.94 6.73
C THR A 226 -4.02 7.06 7.77
N VAL A 227 -3.76 8.31 7.37
CA VAL A 227 -3.88 9.47 8.26
C VAL A 227 -5.32 9.56 8.76
N SER A 228 -5.49 9.49 10.07
CA SER A 228 -6.81 9.60 10.69
C SER A 228 -7.31 11.04 10.66
N GLY A 229 -8.62 11.22 10.49
CA GLY A 229 -9.26 12.52 10.68
C GLY A 229 -9.62 13.14 9.34
N ASN A 230 -9.01 14.25 8.97
CA ASN A 230 -9.28 14.92 7.71
C ASN A 230 -8.08 14.77 6.75
N THR A 231 -8.32 14.63 5.45
CA THR A 231 -7.31 14.52 4.38
C THR A 231 -6.34 15.70 4.38
N TRP A 232 -6.71 16.86 4.92
CA TRP A 232 -5.74 17.94 5.15
C TRP A 232 -4.53 17.50 6.00
N GLY A 233 -4.70 16.60 6.95
CA GLY A 233 -3.60 16.07 7.75
C GLY A 233 -2.54 15.34 6.91
N GLU A 234 -2.95 14.78 5.77
CA GLU A 234 -2.08 14.17 4.77
C GLU A 234 -1.43 15.24 3.88
N VAL A 235 -2.25 16.05 3.20
CA VAL A 235 -1.79 16.91 2.09
C VAL A 235 -1.39 18.33 2.48
N SER A 236 -1.32 18.66 3.77
CA SER A 236 -1.04 20.03 4.26
C SER A 236 0.34 20.58 3.87
N ASP A 237 1.29 19.71 3.52
CA ASP A 237 2.62 20.06 3.00
C ASP A 237 2.73 19.92 1.47
N ASN A 238 1.58 19.77 0.81
CA ASN A 238 1.41 19.57 -0.62
C ASN A 238 1.91 18.22 -1.15
N VAL A 239 2.21 17.24 -0.29
CA VAL A 239 2.66 15.91 -0.71
C VAL A 239 1.64 14.86 -0.29
N ILE A 240 1.31 13.94 -1.19
CA ILE A 240 0.67 12.68 -0.85
C ILE A 240 1.78 11.67 -0.54
N ASP A 241 1.96 11.39 0.74
CA ASP A 241 2.99 10.50 1.30
C ASP A 241 2.74 9.03 1.01
N TYR A 242 1.48 8.66 0.77
CA TYR A 242 1.09 7.27 0.60
C TYR A 242 0.97 6.86 -0.87
N TYR A 243 1.46 5.66 -1.13
CA TYR A 243 1.35 4.98 -2.41
C TYR A 243 1.27 3.47 -2.16
N PHE A 244 0.97 2.68 -3.18
CA PHE A 244 0.91 1.23 -3.07
C PHE A 244 1.32 0.56 -4.36
N ASP A 245 1.91 -0.63 -4.24
CA ASP A 245 2.32 -1.43 -5.39
C ASP A 245 1.29 -2.54 -5.62
N VAL A 246 0.96 -2.79 -6.88
CA VAL A 246 0.10 -3.90 -7.31
C VAL A 246 0.81 -4.72 -8.38
N ASN A 247 0.87 -6.03 -8.17
CA ASN A 247 1.35 -7.02 -9.12
C ASN A 247 0.19 -7.52 -9.98
N PHE A 248 0.38 -7.45 -11.28
CA PHE A 248 -0.52 -7.96 -12.29
C PHE A 248 0.08 -9.20 -12.96
N ASP A 249 -0.71 -10.27 -13.07
CA ASP A 249 -0.29 -11.46 -13.80
C ASP A 249 -0.34 -11.26 -15.33
N SER A 250 0.02 -12.30 -16.10
CA SER A 250 -0.02 -12.24 -17.56
C SER A 250 -1.42 -12.06 -18.16
N SER A 251 -2.47 -12.26 -17.36
CA SER A 251 -3.87 -12.05 -17.76
C SER A 251 -4.38 -10.68 -17.32
N GLY A 252 -3.58 -9.89 -16.60
CA GLY A 252 -3.93 -8.57 -16.10
C GLY A 252 -4.60 -8.59 -14.72
N ASN A 253 -4.80 -9.75 -14.09
CA ASN A 253 -5.43 -9.79 -12.76
C ASN A 253 -4.47 -9.29 -11.70
N ALA A 254 -4.98 -8.55 -10.70
CA ALA A 254 -4.22 -8.25 -9.50
C ALA A 254 -4.00 -9.54 -8.70
N THR A 255 -2.74 -9.87 -8.41
CA THR A 255 -2.36 -11.12 -7.72
C THR A 255 -1.77 -10.89 -6.34
N TYR A 256 -1.13 -9.74 -6.15
CA TYR A 256 -0.52 -9.33 -4.90
C TYR A 256 -0.46 -7.82 -4.87
N GLY A 257 -0.67 -7.22 -3.71
CA GLY A 257 -0.34 -5.81 -3.48
C GLY A 257 0.54 -5.70 -2.25
N THR A 258 1.40 -4.70 -2.22
CA THR A 258 2.00 -4.30 -0.95
C THR A 258 0.94 -3.65 -0.07
N GLY A 259 1.22 -3.57 1.23
CA GLY A 259 0.54 -2.59 2.07
C GLY A 259 0.61 -1.19 1.50
N LEU A 260 -0.25 -0.30 2.00
CA LEU A 260 -0.07 1.13 1.78
C LEU A 260 1.33 1.49 2.27
N ILE A 261 2.20 1.87 1.34
CA ILE A 261 3.57 2.27 1.62
C ILE A 261 3.52 3.76 1.92
N ALA A 262 3.48 4.08 3.21
CA ALA A 262 3.81 5.42 3.67
C ALA A 262 5.32 5.63 3.55
N GLU A 263 5.77 6.86 3.32
CA GLU A 263 7.01 7.26 3.98
C GLU A 263 6.79 7.18 5.49
N THR A 264 7.24 6.07 6.11
CA THR A 264 7.54 6.04 7.54
C THR A 264 8.70 6.99 7.91
N SER A 265 9.19 7.78 6.94
CA SER A 265 10.29 8.71 7.08
C SER A 265 9.92 10.18 6.88
N LYS A 266 8.65 10.59 7.09
CA LYS A 266 8.46 11.96 7.60
C LYS A 266 9.34 12.06 8.85
N PRO A 267 10.40 12.88 8.84
CA PRO A 267 11.33 12.94 9.96
C PRO A 267 10.53 13.28 11.21
N MET A 268 10.56 12.41 12.21
CA MET A 268 9.94 12.76 13.49
C MET A 268 10.82 13.81 14.16
N TYR A 269 10.31 15.03 14.21
CA TYR A 269 10.95 16.13 14.91
C TYR A 269 10.66 16.00 16.41
N VAL A 270 11.74 15.82 17.18
CA VAL A 270 11.70 15.88 18.64
C VAL A 270 12.49 17.10 19.07
N THR A 271 11.79 18.15 19.46
CA THR A 271 12.40 19.30 20.12
C THR A 271 12.43 19.04 21.61
N LEU A 272 13.64 18.92 22.17
CA LEU A 272 13.81 18.86 23.62
C LEU A 272 14.03 20.27 24.17
N SER A 273 13.21 20.64 25.15
CA SER A 273 13.47 21.70 26.14
C SER A 273 13.55 20.97 27.49
N PRO A 274 14.54 21.24 28.37
CA PRO A 274 15.04 20.31 29.39
C PRO A 274 13.98 19.35 29.96
N GLY A 275 14.14 18.06 29.69
CA GLY A 275 13.10 17.06 29.93
C GLY A 275 13.35 15.72 29.22
N ILE A 276 12.38 14.80 29.34
CA ILE A 276 12.36 13.52 28.62
C ILE A 276 11.27 13.58 27.55
N GLY A 277 11.64 13.37 26.28
CA GLY A 277 10.69 13.20 25.19
C GLY A 277 10.47 11.73 24.86
N TYR A 278 9.21 11.31 24.75
CA TYR A 278 8.84 9.98 24.24
C TYR A 278 8.19 10.15 22.88
N VAL A 279 8.63 9.36 21.89
CA VAL A 279 8.03 9.35 20.56
C VAL A 279 7.77 7.91 20.13
N GLN A 280 6.51 7.61 19.85
CA GLN A 280 6.13 6.36 19.20
C GLN A 280 6.49 6.48 17.72
N ILE A 281 7.36 5.60 17.21
CA ILE A 281 7.96 5.79 15.88
C ILE A 281 7.23 5.00 14.80
N VAL A 282 6.94 3.72 15.03
CA VAL A 282 6.31 2.88 14.01
C VAL A 282 5.36 1.88 14.67
N SER A 283 4.11 1.88 14.24
CA SER A 283 3.29 0.67 14.29
C SER A 283 3.72 -0.20 13.11
N ILE A 284 4.49 -1.26 13.37
CA ILE A 284 4.78 -2.27 12.35
C ILE A 284 3.48 -3.03 12.14
N SER A 285 2.69 -2.63 11.14
CA SER A 285 1.49 -3.35 10.69
C SER A 285 1.68 -3.63 9.22
N ASP A 286 2.44 -4.67 8.93
CA ASP A 286 2.85 -4.99 7.56
C ASP A 286 2.39 -6.41 7.17
N ASN A 287 2.07 -6.55 5.89
CA ASN A 287 1.76 -7.83 5.27
C ASN A 287 3.08 -8.45 4.82
N ILE A 288 3.79 -9.06 5.77
CA ILE A 288 5.11 -9.61 5.48
C ILE A 288 4.93 -10.91 4.68
N ASN A 289 5.22 -10.83 3.38
CA ASN A 289 5.33 -12.01 2.53
C ASN A 289 6.73 -12.61 2.69
N PHE A 290 6.81 -13.73 3.39
CA PHE A 290 8.07 -14.44 3.56
C PHE A 290 8.46 -15.25 2.32
N GLY A 291 7.53 -15.51 1.39
CA GLY A 291 7.74 -16.46 0.29
C GLY A 291 8.04 -17.88 0.81
N SER A 292 8.78 -18.67 0.03
CA SER A 292 9.36 -19.92 0.53
C SER A 292 10.56 -19.61 1.41
N VAL A 293 10.40 -19.66 2.74
CA VAL A 293 11.50 -19.46 3.70
C VAL A 293 12.03 -20.77 4.26
N THR A 294 13.36 -20.86 4.38
CA THR A 294 14.01 -21.88 5.22
C THR A 294 14.21 -21.34 6.63
N ALA A 295 14.19 -22.19 7.65
CA ALA A 295 14.43 -21.76 9.04
C ALA A 295 15.80 -21.10 9.17
N GLY A 296 15.86 -19.96 9.85
CA GLY A 296 17.07 -19.17 10.00
C GLY A 296 17.39 -18.28 8.79
N GLU A 297 16.56 -18.30 7.74
CA GLU A 297 16.67 -17.34 6.65
C GLU A 297 16.34 -15.93 7.17
N THR A 298 17.16 -14.96 6.74
CA THR A 298 16.93 -13.54 7.03
C THR A 298 16.19 -12.94 5.84
N LYS A 299 15.01 -12.36 6.08
CA LYS A 299 14.31 -11.57 5.07
C LYS A 299 14.41 -10.10 5.43
N GLU A 300 14.91 -9.31 4.50
CA GLU A 300 14.88 -7.85 4.60
C GLU A 300 13.47 -7.40 4.25
N ALA A 301 12.56 -7.52 5.23
CA ALA A 301 11.13 -7.26 5.04
C ALA A 301 10.71 -5.82 5.40
N LEU A 302 11.57 -5.06 6.08
CA LEU A 302 11.25 -3.72 6.61
C LEU A 302 12.28 -2.68 6.14
N THR A 303 12.55 -2.64 4.83
CA THR A 303 13.61 -1.79 4.25
C THR A 303 13.33 -0.30 4.29
N ASN A 304 12.20 0.16 4.85
CA ASN A 304 11.96 1.59 4.97
C ASN A 304 12.75 2.14 6.17
N PRO A 305 13.78 2.97 5.93
CA PRO A 305 14.50 3.59 7.02
C PRO A 305 13.54 4.50 7.79
N PHE A 306 13.64 4.52 9.12
CA PHE A 306 13.01 5.58 9.88
C PHE A 306 14.00 6.72 10.08
N THR A 307 13.50 7.95 10.11
CA THR A 307 14.30 9.15 10.36
C THR A 307 13.81 9.83 11.63
N VAL A 308 14.71 10.04 12.58
CA VAL A 308 14.46 10.85 13.79
C VAL A 308 15.31 12.11 13.69
N VAL A 309 14.67 13.26 13.84
CA VAL A 309 15.36 14.55 13.90
C VAL A 309 15.29 15.08 15.32
N VAL A 310 16.44 15.17 15.97
CA VAL A 310 16.58 15.66 17.35
C VAL A 310 17.11 17.09 17.31
N ASN A 311 16.34 18.02 17.86
CA ASN A 311 16.78 19.39 18.10
C ASN A 311 17.16 19.53 19.58
N SER A 312 18.46 19.61 19.86
CA SER A 312 19.02 19.67 21.21
C SER A 312 19.20 21.10 21.72
N GLU A 313 18.17 21.95 21.57
CA GLU A 313 18.24 23.36 21.97
C GLU A 313 18.56 23.49 23.47
N ASN A 314 19.76 24.01 23.77
CA ASN A 314 20.28 24.23 25.11
C ASN A 314 20.49 22.95 25.96
N VAL A 315 20.53 21.76 25.34
CA VAL A 315 20.73 20.48 26.04
C VAL A 315 21.95 19.75 25.47
N SER A 316 22.95 19.46 26.30
CA SER A 316 24.14 18.69 25.92
C SER A 316 24.07 17.25 26.42
N GLY A 317 24.63 16.30 25.66
CA GLY A 317 24.61 14.90 26.07
C GLY A 317 23.22 14.31 25.87
N VAL A 318 22.65 14.48 24.68
CA VAL A 318 21.36 13.88 24.37
C VAL A 318 21.60 12.45 23.86
N ASP A 319 20.94 11.50 24.50
CA ASP A 319 20.92 10.10 24.07
C ASP A 319 19.61 9.76 23.38
N VAL A 320 19.71 8.92 22.36
CA VAL A 320 18.57 8.34 21.65
C VAL A 320 18.56 6.85 21.92
N TYR A 321 17.44 6.34 22.36
CA TYR A 321 17.22 4.94 22.70
C TYR A 321 16.14 4.33 21.83
N ILE A 322 16.23 3.03 21.56
CA ILE A 322 15.24 2.27 20.78
C ILE A 322 14.77 1.03 21.55
N LYS A 323 13.50 0.64 21.39
CA LYS A 323 12.97 -0.67 21.82
C LYS A 323 11.90 -1.16 20.85
N GLY A 324 11.61 -2.45 20.87
CA GLY A 324 10.51 -3.04 20.11
C GLY A 324 9.55 -3.84 20.98
N THR A 325 8.45 -4.30 20.38
CA THR A 325 7.62 -5.38 20.89
C THR A 325 7.81 -6.64 20.05
N ASP A 326 7.30 -7.77 20.54
CA ASP A 326 7.15 -8.93 19.68
C ASP A 326 6.17 -8.58 18.53
N LEU A 327 6.34 -9.21 17.37
CA LEU A 327 5.37 -9.14 16.29
C LEU A 327 4.39 -10.31 16.44
N THR A 328 3.09 -10.03 16.44
CA THR A 328 2.05 -11.06 16.59
C THR A 328 1.10 -11.05 15.40
N GLY A 329 0.71 -12.23 14.90
CA GLY A 329 -0.10 -12.31 13.69
C GLY A 329 -0.41 -13.74 13.27
N GLY A 330 -1.64 -14.03 12.84
CA GLY A 330 -2.02 -15.34 12.29
C GLY A 330 -1.76 -16.54 13.23
N GLY A 331 -1.77 -16.34 14.55
CA GLY A 331 -1.43 -17.37 15.54
C GLY A 331 0.08 -17.56 15.79
N TRP A 332 0.92 -16.73 15.16
CA TRP A 332 2.37 -16.75 15.30
C TRP A 332 2.87 -15.55 16.12
N THR A 333 4.06 -15.71 16.68
CA THR A 333 4.78 -14.65 17.37
C THR A 333 6.25 -14.66 16.94
N ILE A 334 6.75 -13.52 16.46
CA ILE A 334 8.16 -13.30 16.21
C ILE A 334 8.69 -12.48 17.38
N GLY A 335 9.66 -13.04 18.12
CA GLY A 335 10.26 -12.33 19.26
C GLY A 335 10.98 -11.06 18.81
N VAL A 336 10.93 -10.01 19.62
CA VAL A 336 11.60 -8.73 19.32
C VAL A 336 13.10 -8.87 19.02
N ASP A 337 13.74 -9.89 19.59
CA ASP A 337 15.15 -10.26 19.38
C ASP A 337 15.45 -10.72 17.95
N ASN A 338 14.41 -11.02 17.17
CA ASN A 338 14.50 -11.33 15.77
C ASN A 338 14.25 -10.11 14.87
N ILE A 339 13.95 -8.95 15.44
CA ILE A 339 13.90 -7.68 14.70
C ILE A 339 15.26 -7.02 14.90
N GLU A 340 15.95 -6.69 13.81
CA GLU A 340 17.26 -6.06 13.88
C GLU A 340 17.23 -4.67 13.25
N HIS A 341 18.07 -3.78 13.76
CA HIS A 341 18.32 -2.45 13.21
C HIS A 341 19.80 -2.26 12.88
N ARG A 342 20.09 -1.28 12.01
CA ARG A 342 21.45 -0.79 11.77
C ARG A 342 21.42 0.66 11.26
N PRO A 343 22.54 1.40 11.38
CA PRO A 343 22.65 2.72 10.77
C PRO A 343 22.39 2.66 9.25
N PHE A 344 21.73 3.71 8.74
CA PHE A 344 21.43 3.83 7.31
C PHE A 344 22.71 3.84 6.45
N GLU A 345 23.75 4.53 6.93
CA GLU A 345 25.06 4.65 6.26
C GLU A 345 25.91 3.37 6.29
N GLY A 346 25.40 2.30 6.92
CA GLY A 346 26.08 1.01 7.04
C GLY A 346 26.48 0.69 8.48
N GLY A 347 26.76 -0.59 8.73
CA GLY A 347 27.09 -1.11 10.06
C GLY A 347 26.62 -2.54 10.28
N SER A 348 26.93 -3.08 11.45
CA SER A 348 26.45 -4.38 11.90
C SER A 348 24.98 -4.28 12.31
N TRP A 349 24.23 -5.33 12.00
CA TRP A 349 22.86 -5.49 12.49
C TRP A 349 22.85 -5.82 13.98
N VAL A 350 21.98 -5.14 14.72
CA VAL A 350 21.80 -5.29 16.16
C VAL A 350 20.35 -5.64 16.43
N ALA A 351 20.11 -6.69 17.21
CA ALA A 351 18.76 -7.08 17.62
C ALA A 351 18.12 -6.02 18.51
N LEU A 352 16.83 -5.76 18.30
CA LEU A 352 16.01 -4.98 19.21
C LEU A 352 15.81 -5.75 20.52
N THR A 353 15.48 -5.01 21.58
CA THR A 353 15.13 -5.59 22.87
C THR A 353 13.78 -5.06 23.34
N LYS A 354 13.15 -5.75 24.31
CA LYS A 354 11.90 -5.28 24.95
C LYS A 354 12.14 -4.05 25.83
N THR A 355 13.40 -3.78 26.14
CA THR A 355 13.89 -2.63 26.92
C THR A 355 14.54 -1.61 26.01
N TYR A 356 14.68 -0.37 26.48
CA TYR A 356 15.40 0.66 25.73
C TYR A 356 16.89 0.32 25.65
N ALA A 357 17.42 0.24 24.43
CA ALA A 357 18.84 0.11 24.13
C ALA A 357 19.34 1.42 23.52
N LEU A 358 20.58 1.80 23.83
CA LEU A 358 21.18 3.02 23.28
C LEU A 358 21.37 2.88 21.77
N LEU A 359 20.81 3.82 21.01
CA LEU A 359 20.91 3.91 19.55
C LEU A 359 22.04 4.87 19.14
N ARG A 360 22.04 6.07 19.71
CA ARG A 360 23.09 7.10 19.57
C ARG A 360 23.22 7.83 20.89
N GLY A 361 24.44 8.04 21.34
CA GLY A 361 24.70 8.76 22.59
C GLY A 361 25.42 10.07 22.37
N ASP A 362 25.38 10.91 23.40
CA ASP A 362 26.19 12.12 23.54
C ASP A 362 26.07 13.11 22.38
N LEU A 363 24.85 13.30 21.86
CA LEU A 363 24.61 14.29 20.81
C LEU A 363 24.92 15.70 21.33
N ALA A 364 25.61 16.47 20.48
CA ALA A 364 26.05 17.82 20.82
C ALA A 364 24.87 18.78 21.00
N ALA A 365 25.01 19.74 21.91
CA ALA A 365 24.00 20.78 22.16
C ALA A 365 23.86 21.76 20.99
N ASN A 366 22.70 22.40 20.90
CA ASN A 366 22.39 23.46 19.93
C ASN A 366 22.64 23.01 18.48
N GLN A 367 22.41 21.73 18.21
CA GLN A 367 22.54 21.15 16.89
C GLN A 367 21.30 20.34 16.56
N GLN A 368 20.96 20.33 15.28
CA GLN A 368 19.99 19.41 14.74
C GLN A 368 20.73 18.13 14.35
N HIS A 369 20.29 17.00 14.90
CA HIS A 369 20.84 15.68 14.59
C HIS A 369 19.80 14.87 13.84
N THR A 370 20.17 14.31 12.69
CA THR A 370 19.31 13.41 11.92
C THR A 370 19.83 12.00 12.07
N ILE A 371 19.04 11.11 12.67
CA ILE A 371 19.36 9.70 12.86
C ILE A 371 18.50 8.89 11.89
N LYS A 372 19.17 8.13 11.01
CA LYS A 372 18.52 7.22 10.04
C LYS A 372 18.97 5.80 10.30
N GLU A 373 18.03 4.89 10.40
CA GLU A 373 18.30 3.47 10.67
C GLU A 373 17.40 2.58 9.80
N ASN A 374 17.95 1.46 9.35
CA ASN A 374 17.23 0.41 8.60
C ASN A 374 16.72 -0.67 9.56
N PHE A 375 15.65 -1.39 9.19
CA PHE A 375 15.18 -2.58 9.90
C PHE A 375 15.20 -3.85 9.04
N ARG A 376 15.28 -5.00 9.70
CA ARG A 376 14.98 -6.31 9.09
C ARG A 376 14.41 -7.28 10.12
N ILE A 377 13.84 -8.37 9.62
CA ILE A 377 13.28 -9.43 10.43
C ILE A 377 14.01 -10.74 10.12
N LYS A 378 14.54 -11.38 11.16
CA LYS A 378 15.02 -12.76 11.12
C LYS A 378 13.84 -13.69 11.37
N VAL A 379 13.71 -14.74 10.56
CA VAL A 379 12.61 -15.71 10.74
C VAL A 379 13.10 -16.87 11.62
N PRO A 380 12.60 -17.01 12.86
CA PRO A 380 13.18 -17.96 13.81
C PRO A 380 12.79 -19.43 13.55
N VAL A 381 11.71 -19.71 12.81
CA VAL A 381 11.12 -21.05 12.72
C VAL A 381 10.78 -21.49 11.29
N LEU A 382 10.89 -22.80 11.05
CA LEU A 382 10.43 -23.47 9.84
C LEU A 382 8.89 -23.48 9.84
N ASN A 383 8.24 -23.19 8.70
CA ASN A 383 6.79 -23.26 8.45
C ASN A 383 5.93 -22.06 8.89
N VAL A 384 6.46 -20.84 8.89
CA VAL A 384 5.59 -19.65 8.87
C VAL A 384 4.77 -19.71 7.57
N PRO A 385 3.44 -19.50 7.58
CA PRO A 385 2.66 -19.37 6.36
C PRO A 385 3.31 -18.35 5.42
N THR A 386 3.19 -18.56 4.11
CA THR A 386 3.82 -17.70 3.09
C THR A 386 3.43 -16.23 3.24
N THR A 387 2.26 -15.97 3.81
CA THR A 387 1.73 -14.62 4.04
C THR A 387 1.05 -14.57 5.40
N VAL A 388 1.54 -13.71 6.30
CA VAL A 388 0.94 -13.46 7.61
C VAL A 388 1.02 -11.96 7.90
N ASN A 389 -0.11 -11.36 8.25
CA ASN A 389 -0.15 -10.00 8.78
C ASN A 389 0.36 -10.00 10.22
N PHE A 390 1.50 -9.36 10.44
CA PHE A 390 2.10 -9.22 11.76
C PHE A 390 1.93 -7.79 12.27
N THR A 391 1.59 -7.65 13.54
CA THR A 391 1.50 -6.36 14.23
C THR A 391 2.49 -6.27 15.38
N GLY A 392 3.17 -5.13 15.50
CA GLY A 392 4.05 -4.79 16.61
C GLY A 392 4.40 -3.30 16.61
N THR A 393 5.24 -2.86 17.55
CA THR A 393 5.59 -1.43 17.68
C THR A 393 7.07 -1.25 17.97
N VAL A 394 7.69 -0.29 17.29
CA VAL A 394 9.02 0.22 17.62
C VAL A 394 8.90 1.60 18.24
N TRP A 395 9.58 1.78 19.37
CA TRP A 395 9.60 3.02 20.13
C TRP A 395 10.99 3.60 20.12
N VAL A 396 11.08 4.93 20.04
CA VAL A 396 12.33 5.65 20.28
C VAL A 396 12.11 6.69 21.35
N ARG A 397 13.13 6.87 22.16
CA ARG A 397 13.16 7.82 23.25
C ARG A 397 14.36 8.72 23.06
N VAL A 398 14.16 10.00 23.30
CA VAL A 398 15.24 10.99 23.30
C VAL A 398 15.35 11.52 24.73
N GLN A 399 16.53 11.40 25.34
CA GLN A 399 16.77 11.72 26.74
C GLN A 399 17.95 12.68 26.88
N ASP A 400 17.77 13.69 27.71
CA ASP A 400 18.84 14.51 28.26
C ASP A 400 19.61 13.72 29.35
N ASN A 401 20.92 13.51 29.16
CA ASN A 401 21.77 12.76 30.10
C ASN A 401 22.00 13.50 31.44
N SER A 402 21.64 14.79 31.53
CA SER A 402 21.66 15.51 32.80
C SER A 402 20.53 15.07 33.74
N LEU A 403 19.53 14.35 33.21
CA LEU A 403 18.45 13.77 34.00
C LEU A 403 18.78 12.34 34.45
N PRO A 404 18.32 11.91 35.65
CA PRO A 404 18.52 10.55 36.11
C PRO A 404 18.02 9.53 35.08
N ALA A 405 18.77 8.44 34.90
CA ALA A 405 18.26 7.27 34.21
C ALA A 405 16.99 6.78 34.94
N PRO A 406 15.93 6.39 34.20
CA PRO A 406 14.68 5.93 34.80
C PRO A 406 14.84 4.65 35.63
#